data_AF-A0A1I7ED26-F1
#
_entry.id   AF-A0A1I7ED26-F1
#
_cell.length_a   1.000
_cell.length_b   1.000
_cell.length_c   1.000
_cell.angle_alpha   90.00
_cell.angle_beta   90.00
_cell.angle_gamma   90.00
#
_symmetry.space_group_name_H-M   'P 1'
#
loop_
_entity.id
_entity.type
_entity.pdbx_description
1 polymer ?
#
loop_
_entity_poly.entity_id
_entity_poly.type
_entity_poly.pdbx_seq_one_letter_code
_entity_poly.pdbx_strand_id
1 'polypeptide(L)'
;MRLAVLVGLRVAPVRLVGTAGKDVLLIQRFDRSPGEGGWLRKGMVSAFTLFGLDELMARYASYQDLAEIIRHRFETPRATLHELFGRLVFNILCGNTDDHAGNHAAFWDGTTLMLTPAYDICPQGRAGNEAGQAMLITGEEPSEPASGLPRRGCAVPAQ
;
A
#
# COMPACT_ATOMS: atom_id res chain seq x y z
N MET A 1 -1.17 -4.35 10.69
CA MET A 1 -0.06 -3.51 11.21
C MET A 1 0.95 -4.26 12.10
N ARG A 2 0.63 -4.66 13.36
CA ARG A 2 1.62 -5.37 14.22
C ARG A 2 2.14 -6.68 13.63
N LEU A 3 1.26 -7.47 13.01
CA LEU A 3 1.67 -8.70 12.31
C LEU A 3 2.64 -8.43 11.15
N ALA A 4 2.45 -7.32 10.41
CA ALA A 4 3.35 -6.92 9.32
C ALA A 4 4.77 -6.63 9.83
N VAL A 5 4.88 -6.01 11.02
CA VAL A 5 6.18 -5.81 11.69
C VAL A 5 6.83 -7.14 12.06
N LEU A 6 6.06 -8.11 12.57
CA LEU A 6 6.58 -9.43 12.97
C LEU A 6 7.14 -10.22 11.79
N VAL A 7 6.62 -10.01 10.57
CA VAL A 7 7.13 -10.64 9.33
C VAL A 7 8.19 -9.78 8.63
N GLY A 8 8.67 -8.72 9.25
CA GLY A 8 9.81 -7.93 8.79
C GLY A 8 9.48 -6.77 7.85
N LEU A 9 8.21 -6.40 7.66
CA LEU A 9 7.84 -5.23 6.86
C LEU A 9 8.07 -3.91 7.62
N ARG A 10 8.51 -2.87 6.90
CA ARG A 10 8.63 -1.52 7.46
C ARG A 10 7.25 -0.88 7.53
N VAL A 11 6.67 -0.81 8.72
CA VAL A 11 5.27 -0.36 8.95
C VAL A 11 5.23 0.78 9.96
N ALA A 12 4.29 1.71 9.80
CA ALA A 12 4.05 2.79 10.75
C ALA A 12 3.78 2.22 12.17
N PRO A 13 4.44 2.72 13.22
CA PRO A 13 4.20 2.26 14.59
C PRO A 13 2.75 2.50 15.03
N VAL A 14 2.14 1.51 15.68
CA VAL A 14 0.75 1.60 16.15
C VAL A 14 0.56 1.21 17.60
N ARG A 15 -0.41 1.86 18.26
CA ARG A 15 -0.83 1.56 19.63
C ARG A 15 -2.35 1.58 19.73
N LEU A 16 -2.94 0.52 20.27
CA LEU A 16 -4.35 0.49 20.65
C LEU A 16 -4.47 1.06 22.07
N VAL A 17 -5.36 2.02 22.26
CA VAL A 17 -5.63 2.65 23.57
C VAL A 17 -7.13 2.69 23.83
N GLY A 18 -7.54 2.43 25.07
CA GLY A 18 -8.91 2.66 25.53
C GLY A 18 -9.05 4.08 26.09
N THR A 19 -10.01 4.86 25.61
CA THR A 19 -10.33 6.19 26.14
C THR A 19 -11.82 6.48 26.04
N ALA A 20 -12.41 7.11 27.06
CA ALA A 20 -13.84 7.43 27.12
C ALA A 20 -14.78 6.25 26.75
N GLY A 21 -14.40 5.02 27.14
CA GLY A 21 -15.16 3.81 26.84
C GLY A 21 -15.07 3.31 25.40
N LYS A 22 -14.12 3.80 24.59
CA LYS A 22 -13.90 3.38 23.21
C LYS A 22 -12.45 2.95 22.98
N ASP A 23 -12.26 1.98 22.10
CA ASP A 23 -10.94 1.63 21.58
C ASP A 23 -10.55 2.57 20.44
N VAL A 24 -9.33 3.09 20.51
CA VAL A 24 -8.77 4.03 19.54
C VAL A 24 -7.41 3.50 19.07
N LEU A 25 -7.24 3.41 17.75
CA LEU A 25 -5.96 3.08 17.15
C LEU A 25 -5.14 4.36 16.91
N LEU A 26 -4.02 4.50 17.63
CA LEU A 26 -3.05 5.55 17.40
C LEU A 26 -1.99 5.06 16.40
N ILE A 27 -1.79 5.82 15.34
CA ILE A 27 -0.75 5.58 14.33
C ILE A 27 0.26 6.72 14.40
N GLN A 28 1.54 6.38 14.58
CA GLN A 28 2.60 7.38 14.60
C GLN A 28 2.88 7.87 13.18
N ARG A 29 2.78 9.19 12.98
CA ARG A 29 3.13 9.83 11.71
C ARG A 29 4.63 9.70 11.43
N PHE A 30 4.97 9.08 10.32
CA PHE A 30 6.35 8.91 9.86
C PHE A 30 6.88 10.11 9.05
N ASP A 31 5.99 11.01 8.62
CA ASP A 31 6.33 12.27 7.93
C ASP A 31 6.60 13.43 8.90
N ARG A 32 6.74 13.13 10.20
CA ARG A 32 7.03 14.09 11.27
C ARG A 32 8.23 13.64 12.07
N SER A 33 9.13 14.57 12.37
CA SER A 33 10.27 14.37 13.27
C SER A 33 10.47 15.58 14.17
N PRO A 34 10.98 15.40 15.40
CA PRO A 34 11.37 16.53 16.24
C PRO A 34 12.52 17.31 15.59
N GLY A 35 12.54 18.62 15.78
CA GLY A 35 13.62 19.53 15.38
C GLY A 35 13.75 20.68 16.38
N GLU A 36 14.76 21.54 16.17
CA GLU A 36 14.95 22.74 16.99
C GLU A 36 13.74 23.67 16.81
N GLY A 37 12.94 23.84 17.86
CA GLY A 37 11.77 24.70 17.85
C GLY A 37 10.44 24.03 17.47
N GLY A 38 10.39 22.70 17.27
CA GLY A 38 9.11 22.01 17.10
C GLY A 38 9.17 20.76 16.22
N TRP A 39 8.14 20.58 15.40
CA TRP A 39 8.02 19.44 14.50
C TRP A 39 8.43 19.81 13.07
N LEU A 40 9.36 19.05 12.51
CA LEU A 40 9.72 19.07 11.10
C LEU A 40 8.77 18.17 10.31
N ARG A 41 8.55 18.52 9.04
CA ARG A 41 7.77 17.74 8.07
C ARG A 41 8.66 17.22 6.96
N LYS A 42 8.58 15.92 6.68
CA LYS A 42 9.19 15.32 5.49
C LYS A 42 8.24 15.45 4.31
N GLY A 43 8.75 15.86 3.15
CA GLY A 43 7.99 15.87 1.90
C GLY A 43 7.56 14.46 1.53
N MET A 44 6.32 14.31 1.05
CA MET A 44 5.75 13.00 0.69
C MET A 44 4.83 13.17 -0.52
N VAL A 45 4.88 12.19 -1.43
CA VAL A 45 3.99 12.07 -2.58
C VAL A 45 3.33 10.69 -2.57
N SER A 46 2.04 10.61 -2.89
CA SER A 46 1.32 9.34 -2.98
C SER A 46 1.63 8.64 -4.31
N ALA A 47 1.33 7.35 -4.42
CA ALA A 47 1.47 6.65 -5.69
C ALA A 47 0.56 7.23 -6.78
N PHE A 48 -0.62 7.77 -6.44
CA PHE A 48 -1.43 8.54 -7.39
C PHE A 48 -0.64 9.66 -8.08
N THR A 49 0.10 10.45 -7.29
CA THR A 49 0.97 11.51 -7.83
C THR A 49 2.11 10.93 -8.67
N LEU A 50 2.70 9.80 -8.25
CA LEU A 50 3.78 9.15 -9.01
C LEU A 50 3.30 8.60 -10.35
N PHE A 51 2.07 8.09 -10.42
CA PHE A 51 1.45 7.62 -11.65
C PHE A 51 0.91 8.74 -12.55
N GLY A 52 0.70 9.95 -12.00
CA GLY A 52 -0.03 11.01 -12.68
C GLY A 52 -1.53 10.71 -12.83
N LEU A 53 -2.10 9.96 -11.88
CA LEU A 53 -3.51 9.57 -11.87
C LEU A 53 -4.32 10.41 -10.87
N ASP A 54 -5.58 10.63 -11.20
CA ASP A 54 -6.60 11.08 -10.25
C ASP A 54 -7.30 9.88 -9.56
N GLU A 55 -8.13 10.18 -8.56
CA GLU A 55 -8.84 9.14 -7.80
C GLU A 55 -9.85 8.35 -8.64
N LEU A 56 -10.46 8.96 -9.66
CA LEU A 56 -11.41 8.28 -10.56
C LEU A 56 -10.70 7.27 -11.47
N MET A 57 -9.40 7.44 -11.65
CA MET A 57 -8.52 6.57 -12.43
C MET A 57 -7.82 5.50 -11.57
N ALA A 58 -8.18 5.32 -10.29
CA ALA A 58 -7.55 4.36 -9.38
C ALA A 58 -7.48 2.92 -9.92
N ARG A 59 -8.45 2.51 -10.73
CA ARG A 59 -8.49 1.19 -11.39
C ARG A 59 -7.28 0.89 -12.30
N TYR A 60 -6.59 1.91 -12.78
CA TYR A 60 -5.42 1.77 -13.64
C TYR A 60 -4.10 1.67 -12.86
N ALA A 61 -4.14 1.78 -11.53
CA ALA A 61 -2.94 1.63 -10.71
C ALA A 61 -2.53 0.15 -10.63
N SER A 62 -1.27 -0.14 -10.93
CA SER A 62 -0.73 -1.49 -10.84
C SER A 62 0.57 -1.54 -10.03
N TYR A 63 0.83 -2.69 -9.39
CA TYR A 63 2.12 -2.96 -8.75
C TYR A 63 3.25 -3.00 -9.77
N GLN A 64 2.96 -3.41 -11.01
CA GLN A 64 3.91 -3.44 -12.10
C GLN A 64 4.41 -2.03 -12.45
N ASP A 65 3.51 -1.05 -12.56
CA ASP A 65 3.87 0.34 -12.85
C ASP A 65 4.60 0.96 -11.66
N LEU A 66 4.18 0.66 -10.43
CA LEU A 66 4.89 1.14 -9.24
C LEU A 66 6.31 0.58 -9.18
N ALA A 67 6.48 -0.70 -9.50
CA ALA A 67 7.78 -1.33 -9.58
C ALA A 67 8.67 -0.68 -10.64
N GLU A 68 8.10 -0.28 -11.78
CA GLU A 68 8.85 0.42 -12.83
C GLU A 68 9.30 1.82 -12.37
N ILE A 69 8.42 2.59 -11.71
CA ILE A 69 8.79 3.88 -11.12
C ILE A 69 9.90 3.70 -10.08
N ILE A 70 9.81 2.65 -9.24
CA ILE A 70 10.84 2.34 -8.24
C ILE A 70 12.19 2.07 -8.90
N ARG A 71 12.24 1.34 -10.02
CA ARG A 71 13.49 1.06 -10.74
C ARG A 71 14.22 2.33 -11.18
N HIS A 72 13.48 3.33 -11.63
CA HIS A 72 14.06 4.52 -12.25
C HIS A 72 14.26 5.71 -11.32
N ARG A 73 13.46 5.82 -10.24
CA ARG A 73 13.35 7.08 -9.47
C ARG A 73 13.69 6.96 -7.99
N PHE A 74 13.80 5.74 -7.45
CA PHE A 74 14.04 5.55 -6.02
C PHE A 74 15.52 5.39 -5.71
N GLU A 75 15.93 5.84 -4.52
CA GLU A 75 17.33 5.82 -4.07
C GLU A 75 17.91 4.39 -4.00
N THR A 76 17.10 3.43 -3.53
CA THR A 76 17.51 2.02 -3.36
C THR A 76 16.52 1.05 -4.02
N PRO A 77 16.49 0.95 -5.36
CA PRO A 77 15.43 0.23 -6.07
C PRO A 77 15.30 -1.24 -5.68
N ARG A 78 16.41 -1.97 -5.57
CA ARG A 78 16.38 -3.41 -5.24
C ARG A 78 15.76 -3.69 -3.87
N ALA A 79 16.18 -2.96 -2.84
CA ALA A 79 15.65 -3.11 -1.48
C ALA A 79 14.18 -2.65 -1.42
N THR A 80 13.85 -1.57 -2.15
CA THR A 80 12.48 -1.04 -2.21
C THR A 80 11.52 -2.00 -2.91
N LEU A 81 11.94 -2.64 -4.01
CA LEU A 81 11.14 -3.67 -4.71
C LEU A 81 10.90 -4.90 -3.82
N HIS A 82 11.90 -5.31 -3.04
CA HIS A 82 11.74 -6.41 -2.09
C HIS A 82 10.69 -6.07 -1.01
N GLU A 83 10.74 -4.86 -0.46
CA GLU A 83 9.73 -4.36 0.48
C GLU A 83 8.33 -4.27 -0.17
N LEU A 84 8.22 -3.74 -1.38
CA LEU A 84 6.94 -3.66 -2.10
C LEU A 84 6.33 -5.05 -2.36
N PHE A 85 7.15 -6.00 -2.80
CA PHE A 85 6.70 -7.38 -3.01
C PHE A 85 6.25 -8.02 -1.70
N GLY A 86 7.00 -7.80 -0.61
CA GLY A 86 6.60 -8.24 0.73
C GLY A 86 5.25 -7.67 1.16
N ARG A 87 4.96 -6.40 0.87
CA ARG A 87 3.65 -5.77 1.14
C ARG A 87 2.53 -6.40 0.32
N LEU A 88 2.74 -6.62 -0.98
CA LEU A 88 1.78 -7.30 -1.85
C LEU A 88 1.43 -8.70 -1.31
N VAL A 89 2.44 -9.52 -1.03
CA VAL A 89 2.24 -10.87 -0.49
C VAL A 89 1.53 -10.82 0.86
N PHE A 90 1.93 -9.90 1.74
CA PHE A 90 1.28 -9.73 3.04
C PHE A 90 -0.20 -9.35 2.90
N ASN A 91 -0.52 -8.41 2.01
CA ASN A 91 -1.90 -7.97 1.76
C ASN A 91 -2.77 -9.12 1.25
N ILE A 92 -2.26 -9.92 0.31
CA ILE A 92 -2.91 -11.15 -0.15
C ILE A 92 -3.18 -12.11 1.01
N LEU A 93 -2.16 -12.44 1.80
CA LEU A 93 -2.24 -13.46 2.85
C LEU A 93 -3.16 -13.05 4.01
N CYS A 94 -3.18 -11.77 4.38
CA CYS A 94 -4.07 -11.28 5.43
C CYS A 94 -5.46 -10.88 4.91
N GLY A 95 -5.73 -11.01 3.60
CA GLY A 95 -7.01 -10.61 3.02
C GLY A 95 -7.25 -9.10 3.05
N ASN A 96 -6.19 -8.28 2.96
CA ASN A 96 -6.32 -6.85 2.76
C ASN A 96 -6.56 -6.57 1.27
N THR A 97 -7.81 -6.33 0.90
CA THR A 97 -8.22 -6.01 -0.48
C THR A 97 -8.27 -4.52 -0.76
N ASP A 98 -8.01 -3.67 0.24
CA ASP A 98 -8.12 -2.20 0.16
C ASP A 98 -6.79 -1.52 -0.21
N ASP A 99 -5.78 -2.26 -0.67
CA ASP A 99 -4.45 -1.72 -0.95
C ASP A 99 -4.41 -0.94 -2.27
N HIS A 100 -5.08 0.22 -2.30
CA HIS A 100 -5.12 1.11 -3.46
C HIS A 100 -3.90 2.04 -3.52
N ALA A 101 -3.70 2.76 -4.63
CA ALA A 101 -2.57 3.66 -4.82
C ALA A 101 -2.40 4.72 -3.71
N GLY A 102 -3.49 5.14 -3.04
CA GLY A 102 -3.43 6.05 -1.89
C GLY A 102 -2.73 5.49 -0.64
N ASN A 103 -2.59 4.17 -0.51
CA ASN A 103 -1.95 3.49 0.62
C ASN A 103 -0.44 3.29 0.41
N HIS A 104 0.06 3.71 -0.76
CA HIS A 104 1.47 3.75 -1.11
C HIS A 104 1.93 5.20 -1.26
N ALA A 105 3.11 5.48 -0.70
CA ALA A 105 3.73 6.79 -0.81
C ALA A 105 5.25 6.70 -0.78
N ALA A 106 5.89 7.78 -1.21
CA ALA A 106 7.33 7.96 -1.12
C ALA A 106 7.65 9.30 -0.45
N PHE A 107 8.68 9.31 0.39
CA PHE A 107 9.34 10.54 0.77
C PHE A 107 10.02 11.16 -0.44
N TRP A 108 10.02 12.49 -0.49
CA TRP A 108 10.65 13.28 -1.54
C TRP A 108 11.48 14.39 -0.92
N ASP A 109 12.78 14.42 -1.25
CA ASP A 109 13.72 15.44 -0.79
C ASP A 109 13.98 16.55 -1.83
N GLY A 110 13.33 16.48 -3.01
CA GLY A 110 13.61 17.35 -4.14
C GLY A 110 14.42 16.68 -5.26
N THR A 111 15.00 15.51 -5.00
CA THR A 111 15.87 14.78 -5.92
C THR A 111 15.64 13.28 -5.96
N THR A 112 15.41 12.64 -4.80
CA THR A 112 15.30 11.19 -4.67
C THR A 112 14.01 10.78 -3.97
N LEU A 113 13.49 9.61 -4.36
CA LEU A 113 12.32 8.98 -3.73
C LEU A 113 12.76 7.84 -2.80
N MET A 114 12.12 7.77 -1.63
CA MET A 114 12.26 6.66 -0.70
C MET A 114 10.89 6.17 -0.24
N LEU A 115 10.63 4.87 -0.37
CA LEU A 115 9.34 4.28 0.01
C LEU A 115 9.08 4.49 1.51
N THR A 116 7.91 5.07 1.83
CA THR A 116 7.48 5.30 3.21
C THR A 116 7.23 3.97 3.94
N PRO A 117 7.18 3.95 5.28
CA PRO A 117 6.61 2.81 6.00
C PRO A 117 5.19 2.52 5.50
N ALA A 118 4.80 1.25 5.42
CA ALA A 118 3.43 0.87 5.12
C ALA A 118 2.47 1.43 6.18
N TYR A 119 1.29 1.84 5.75
CA TYR A 119 0.20 2.32 6.58
C TYR A 119 -1.12 1.82 6.01
N ASP A 120 -2.20 2.01 6.77
CA ASP A 120 -3.56 1.66 6.35
C ASP A 120 -3.75 0.20 5.88
N ILE A 121 -3.09 -0.73 6.56
CA ILE A 121 -3.31 -2.16 6.33
C ILE A 121 -4.57 -2.57 7.09
N CYS A 122 -5.67 -2.74 6.36
CA CYS A 122 -6.99 -3.07 6.88
C CYS A 122 -7.51 -4.41 6.30
N PRO A 123 -7.15 -5.55 6.91
CA PRO A 123 -7.74 -6.85 6.56
C PRO A 123 -9.27 -6.81 6.59
N GLN A 124 -9.90 -7.32 5.53
CA GLN A 124 -11.35 -7.38 5.44
C GLN A 124 -11.83 -8.83 5.52
N GLY A 125 -12.93 -9.06 6.23
CA GLY A 125 -13.62 -10.35 6.17
C GLY A 125 -14.17 -10.57 4.76
N ARG A 126 -13.94 -11.75 4.17
CA ARG A 126 -14.48 -12.12 2.86
C ARG A 126 -15.54 -13.21 2.96
N ALA A 127 -16.55 -13.11 2.11
CA ALA A 127 -17.49 -14.20 1.83
C ALA A 127 -17.10 -14.82 0.48
N GLY A 128 -16.66 -16.08 0.47
CA GLY A 128 -16.25 -16.80 -0.73
C GLY A 128 -14.74 -17.05 -0.85
N ASN A 129 -14.35 -17.73 -1.93
CA ASN A 129 -13.01 -18.28 -2.11
C ASN A 129 -12.08 -17.36 -2.94
N GLU A 130 -12.62 -16.31 -3.55
CA GLU A 130 -11.89 -15.41 -4.45
C GLU A 130 -12.08 -13.96 -4.04
N ALA A 131 -11.03 -13.15 -4.21
CA ALA A 131 -11.07 -11.71 -3.98
C ALA A 131 -10.12 -10.99 -4.94
N GLY A 132 -10.55 -9.82 -5.44
CA GLY A 132 -9.69 -8.93 -6.21
C GLY A 132 -8.82 -8.05 -5.30
N GLN A 133 -7.71 -7.54 -5.85
CA GLN A 133 -6.89 -6.52 -5.22
C GLN A 133 -7.27 -5.14 -5.77
N ALA A 134 -7.13 -4.09 -4.96
CA ALA A 134 -7.44 -2.71 -5.37
C ALA A 134 -6.47 -2.16 -6.43
N MET A 135 -5.20 -2.59 -6.40
CA MET A 135 -4.24 -2.40 -7.49
C MET A 135 -4.07 -3.69 -8.28
N LEU A 136 -3.88 -3.57 -9.60
CA LEU A 136 -3.58 -4.71 -10.47
C LEU A 136 -2.22 -5.33 -10.10
N ILE A 137 -2.16 -6.65 -9.96
CA ILE A 137 -0.90 -7.38 -9.71
C ILE A 137 -0.04 -7.39 -10.99
N THR A 138 -0.68 -7.61 -12.13
CA THR A 138 -0.09 -7.59 -13.48
C THR A 138 -0.95 -6.71 -14.38
N GLY A 139 -0.36 -5.96 -15.31
CA GLY A 139 -1.02 -4.95 -16.15
C GLY A 139 -2.03 -5.46 -17.19
N GLU A 140 -2.59 -6.67 -17.00
CA GLU A 140 -3.75 -7.10 -17.78
C GLU A 140 -5.01 -6.55 -17.10
N GLU A 141 -5.76 -5.75 -17.85
CA GLU A 141 -7.14 -5.39 -17.52
C GLU A 141 -7.92 -6.68 -17.20
N PRO A 142 -8.77 -6.69 -16.16
CA PRO A 142 -9.79 -7.71 -16.06
C PRO A 142 -10.67 -7.56 -17.31
N SER A 143 -10.56 -8.49 -18.26
CA SER A 143 -11.37 -8.49 -19.48
C SER A 143 -12.84 -8.25 -19.13
N GLU A 144 -13.48 -7.24 -19.74
CA GLU A 144 -14.94 -7.10 -19.64
C GLU A 144 -15.60 -8.44 -20.02
N PRO A 145 -16.61 -8.90 -19.28
CA PRO A 145 -17.25 -10.15 -19.62
C PRO A 145 -18.08 -9.97 -20.90
N ALA A 146 -17.62 -10.55 -22.00
CA ALA A 146 -18.54 -11.06 -22.98
C ALA A 146 -19.35 -12.18 -22.29
N SER A 147 -20.63 -11.92 -22.02
CA SER A 147 -21.62 -12.89 -21.51
C SER A 147 -21.36 -13.49 -20.11
N GLY A 148 -21.90 -12.84 -19.07
CA GLY A 148 -22.59 -13.50 -17.95
C GLY A 148 -21.86 -14.51 -17.04
N LEU A 149 -20.55 -14.74 -17.17
CA LEU A 149 -19.78 -15.59 -16.24
C LEU A 149 -18.99 -14.78 -15.20
N PRO A 150 -18.75 -15.35 -14.00
CA PRO A 150 -18.09 -14.64 -12.91
C PRO A 150 -16.64 -14.28 -13.25
N ARG A 151 -16.19 -13.17 -12.66
CA ARG A 151 -14.91 -12.48 -12.91
C ARG A 151 -13.71 -13.38 -12.62
N ARG A 152 -12.91 -13.70 -13.65
CA ARG A 152 -11.51 -14.12 -13.44
C ARG A 152 -10.67 -12.87 -13.24
N GLY A 153 -10.69 -12.32 -12.02
CA GLY A 153 -9.56 -11.52 -11.56
C GLY A 153 -8.31 -12.41 -11.47
N CYS A 154 -7.15 -11.80 -11.26
CA CYS A 154 -5.97 -12.54 -10.78
C CYS A 154 -6.32 -13.07 -9.37
N ALA A 155 -7.08 -14.16 -9.33
CA ALA A 155 -7.61 -14.76 -8.12
C ALA A 155 -6.44 -15.49 -7.47
N VAL A 156 -6.02 -14.99 -6.31
CA VAL A 156 -5.11 -15.75 -5.47
C VAL A 156 -5.95 -16.72 -4.65
N PRO A 157 -5.82 -18.04 -4.85
CA PRO A 157 -6.62 -19.01 -4.13
C PRO A 157 -6.34 -18.93 -2.62
N ALA A 158 -7.41 -18.95 -1.83
CA ALA A 158 -7.34 -19.21 -0.41
C ALA A 158 -6.97 -20.68 -0.17
N GLN A 159 -6.02 -20.96 0.73
CA GLN A 159 -5.91 -22.29 1.34
C GLN A 159 -7.08 -22.54 2.30
#